data_AF-A0A7X4E7I2-F1
#
_entry.id   AF-A0A7X4E7I2-F1
#
_cell.length_a   1.000
_cell.length_b   1.000
_cell.length_c   1.000
_cell.angle_alpha   90.00
_cell.angle_beta   90.00
_cell.angle_gamma   90.00
#
_symmetry.space_group_name_H-M   'P 1'
#
loop_
_entity.id
_entity.type
_entity.pdbx_description
1 polymer ?
#
loop_
_entity_poly.entity_id
_entity_poly.type
_entity_poly.pdbx_seq_one_letter_code
_entity_poly.pdbx_strand_id
1 'polypeptide(L)'
;MAVRNPSIQHFRETINGREYAIEVGRALDGGWRASLVRAAGVPTALMPFYGATPREARDRLTGWLAAAHRSAAPVPAAKTRA
;
A
#
# COMPACT_ATOMS: atom_id res chain seq x y z
N MET A 1 2.26 6.20 24.07
CA MET A 1 0.98 6.92 23.86
C MET A 1 0.51 6.62 22.44
N ALA A 2 -0.54 5.82 22.28
CA ALA A 2 -1.08 5.52 20.96
C ALA A 2 -1.85 6.76 20.48
N VAL A 3 -1.27 7.49 19.53
CA VAL A 3 -1.95 8.62 18.90
C VAL A 3 -3.11 8.03 18.11
N ARG A 4 -4.30 7.96 18.72
CA ARG A 4 -5.55 7.71 18.00
C ARG A 4 -5.75 8.92 17.12
N ASN A 5 -5.34 8.81 15.87
CA ASN A 5 -5.51 9.85 14.88
C ASN A 5 -6.97 9.78 14.41
N PRO A 6 -7.88 10.70 14.81
CA PRO A 6 -9.33 10.57 14.60
C PRO A 6 -9.78 10.76 13.15
N SER A 7 -8.85 10.73 12.19
CA SER A 7 -9.09 11.02 10.77
C SER A 7 -8.40 9.99 9.88
N ILE A 8 -8.51 8.70 10.24
CA ILE A 8 -8.07 7.61 9.37
C ILE A 8 -9.21 7.31 8.39
N GLN A 9 -8.90 7.40 7.10
CA GLN A 9 -9.78 7.04 6.01
C GLN A 9 -9.33 5.68 5.46
N HIS A 10 -10.28 4.77 5.26
CA HIS A 10 -10.01 3.44 4.72
C HIS A 10 -10.48 3.37 3.26
N PHE A 11 -9.62 2.83 2.41
CA PHE A 11 -9.87 2.62 0.99
C PHE A 11 -9.64 1.14 0.66
N ARG A 12 -10.38 0.64 -0.33
CA ARG A 12 -10.15 -0.69 -0.90
C ARG A 12 -9.88 -0.53 -2.37
N GLU A 13 -8.68 -0.94 -2.79
CA GLU A 13 -8.24 -0.88 -4.18
C GLU A 13 -7.91 -2.28 -4.68
N THR A 14 -8.44 -2.66 -5.83
CA THR A 14 -8.04 -3.90 -6.52
C THR A 14 -6.93 -3.59 -7.51
N ILE A 15 -5.74 -4.17 -7.30
CA ILE A 15 -4.56 -3.95 -8.15
C ILE A 15 -4.10 -5.32 -8.66
N ASN A 16 -4.07 -5.50 -9.98
CA ASN A 16 -3.70 -6.77 -10.64
C ASN A 16 -4.45 -7.99 -10.08
N GLY A 17 -5.74 -7.84 -9.78
CA GLY A 17 -6.59 -8.91 -9.23
C GLY A 17 -6.38 -9.21 -7.73
N ARG A 18 -5.51 -8.46 -7.03
CA ARG A 18 -5.35 -8.54 -5.58
C ARG A 18 -6.03 -7.35 -4.91
N GLU A 19 -6.85 -7.61 -3.89
CA GLU A 19 -7.47 -6.55 -3.09
C GLU A 19 -6.47 -6.03 -2.04
N TYR A 20 -6.34 -4.71 -1.98
CA TYR A 20 -5.51 -3.98 -1.04
C TYR A 20 -6.40 -3.08 -0.20
N ALA A 21 -6.38 -3.30 1.12
CA ALA A 21 -6.95 -2.36 2.07
C ALA A 21 -5.89 -1.30 2.41
N ILE A 22 -6.22 -0.03 2.20
CA ILE A 22 -5.32 1.11 2.39
C ILE A 22 -5.91 2.00 3.49
N GLU A 23 -5.09 2.37 4.45
CA GLU A 23 -5.37 3.37 5.48
C GLU A 23 -4.64 4.67 5.16
N VAL A 24 -5.36 5.78 5.17
CA VAL A 24 -4.80 7.12 5.01
C VAL A 24 -5.14 7.94 6.24
N GLY A 25 -4.13 8.33 7.01
CA GLY A 25 -4.30 9.17 8.20
C GLY A 25 -3.37 10.37 8.16
N ARG A 26 -3.64 11.36 9.02
CA ARG A 26 -2.64 12.41 9.28
C ARG A 26 -1.35 11.84 9.84
N ALA A 27 -0.24 12.36 9.34
CA ALA A 27 1.09 12.14 9.85
C ALA A 27 1.42 13.16 10.95
N LEU A 28 2.42 12.85 11.77
CA LEU A 28 2.85 13.67 12.92
C LEU A 28 3.44 15.02 12.51
N ASP A 29 3.94 15.13 11.28
CA ASP A 29 4.51 16.33 10.67
C ASP A 29 3.46 17.24 10.00
N GLY A 30 2.16 16.92 10.16
CA GLY A 30 1.07 17.68 9.55
C GLY A 30 0.71 17.24 8.13
N GLY A 31 1.44 16.28 7.56
CA GLY A 31 1.12 15.67 6.26
C GLY A 31 0.05 14.58 6.34
N TRP A 32 -0.12 13.88 5.23
CA TRP A 32 -0.93 12.66 5.15
C TRP A 32 -0.05 11.46 4.88
N ARG A 33 -0.40 10.35 5.50
CA ARG A 33 0.29 9.07 5.41
C ARG A 33 -0.67 8.01 4.91
N ALA A 34 -0.34 7.38 3.80
CA ALA A 34 -0.99 6.17 3.30
C ALA A 34 -0.19 4.94 3.71
N SER A 35 -0.86 3.89 4.15
CA SER A 35 -0.27 2.60 4.54
C SER A 35 -1.22 1.47 4.20
N LEU A 36 -0.69 0.29 3.92
CA LEU A 36 -1.54 -0.89 3.77
C LEU A 36 -2.00 -1.39 5.14
N VAL A 37 -3.29 -1.72 5.23
CA VAL A 37 -3.86 -2.43 6.36
C VAL A 37 -3.26 -3.82 6.36
N ARG A 38 -2.51 -4.15 7.41
CA ARG A 38 -1.96 -5.49 7.57
C ARG A 38 -3.11 -6.45 7.85
N ALA A 39 -3.31 -7.42 6.96
CA ALA A 39 -3.97 -8.66 7.36
C ALA A 39 -3.06 -9.36 8.38
N ALA A 40 -3.62 -9.78 9.52
CA ALA A 40 -2.86 -10.38 10.60
C ALA A 40 -2.02 -11.56 10.09
N GLY A 41 -0.70 -11.49 10.27
CA GLY A 41 0.22 -12.60 9.96
C GLY A 41 1.15 -12.41 8.76
N VAL A 42 1.02 -11.34 7.95
CA VAL A 42 1.95 -11.09 6.84
C VAL A 42 2.86 -9.90 7.16
N PRO A 43 4.17 -10.12 7.42
CA PRO A 43 5.12 -9.04 7.54
C PRO A 43 5.43 -8.51 6.15
N THR A 44 4.67 -7.52 5.71
CA THR A 44 5.06 -6.68 4.58
C THR A 44 5.64 -5.41 5.16
N ALA A 45 6.97 -5.30 5.15
CA ALA A 45 7.69 -4.09 5.53
C ALA A 45 7.52 -3.06 4.41
N LEU A 46 6.30 -2.57 4.24
CA LEU A 46 6.01 -1.54 3.25
C LEU A 46 6.15 -0.20 3.92
N MET A 47 7.09 0.58 3.39
CA MET A 47 7.24 1.96 3.81
C MET A 47 5.93 2.71 3.55
N PRO A 48 5.49 3.53 4.52
CA PRO A 48 4.35 4.40 4.30
C PRO A 48 4.66 5.47 3.25
N PHE A 49 3.66 5.82 2.45
CA PHE A 49 3.76 6.92 1.49
C PHE A 49 3.16 8.18 2.10
N TYR A 50 3.81 9.32 1.84
CA TYR A 50 3.39 10.62 2.35
C TYR A 50 2.91 11.54 1.22
N GLY A 51 1.96 12.42 1.53
CA GLY A 51 1.45 13.44 0.61
C GLY A 51 0.91 14.66 1.36
N ALA A 52 0.74 15.78 0.67
CA ALA A 52 0.15 17.00 1.24
C ALA A 52 -1.37 16.85 1.44
N THR A 53 -1.99 15.91 0.73
CA THR A 53 -3.42 15.59 0.84
C THR A 53 -3.63 14.08 1.02
N PRO A 54 -4.80 13.65 1.54
CA PRO A 54 -5.10 12.22 1.67
C PRO A 54 -5.07 11.51 0.32
N ARG A 55 -5.63 12.17 -0.71
CA ARG A 55 -5.70 11.64 -2.06
C ARG A 55 -4.31 11.46 -2.67
N GLU A 56 -3.43 12.43 -2.48
CA GLU A 56 -2.05 12.33 -2.98
C GLU A 56 -1.27 11.20 -2.31
N ALA A 57 -1.39 11.04 -0.98
CA ALA A 57 -0.73 9.93 -0.28
C ALA A 57 -1.22 8.57 -0.79
N ARG A 58 -2.53 8.43 -1.03
CA ARG A 58 -3.15 7.24 -1.64
C ARG A 58 -2.63 6.99 -3.05
N ASP A 59 -2.61 8.02 -3.90
CA ASP A 59 -2.22 7.89 -5.31
C ASP A 59 -0.75 7.45 -5.44
N ARG A 60 0.13 7.95 -4.56
CA ARG A 60 1.53 7.52 -4.48
C ARG A 60 1.66 6.04 -4.09
N LEU A 61 0.91 5.59 -3.08
CA LEU A 61 0.91 4.19 -2.65
C LEU A 61 0.36 3.24 -3.73
N THR A 62 -0.78 3.60 -4.34
CA THR A 62 -1.41 2.78 -5.38
C THR A 62 -0.56 2.71 -6.65
N GLY A 63 0.06 3.81 -7.06
CA GLY A 63 1.00 3.83 -8.17
C GLY A 63 2.23 2.95 -7.91
N TRP A 64 2.79 3.01 -6.70
CA TRP A 64 3.88 2.12 -6.31
C TRP A 64 3.46 0.65 -6.30
N LEU A 65 2.28 0.32 -5.77
CA LEU A 65 1.75 -1.05 -5.78
C LEU A 65 1.59 -1.56 -7.21
N ALA A 66 0.99 -0.77 -8.10
CA ALA A 66 0.83 -1.13 -9.50
C ALA A 66 2.17 -1.42 -10.19
N ALA A 67 3.21 -0.61 -9.91
CA ALA A 67 4.56 -0.83 -10.40
C ALA A 67 5.23 -2.07 -9.78
N ALA A 68 5.15 -2.26 -8.46
CA ALA A 68 5.73 -3.40 -7.76
C ALA A 68 5.12 -4.73 -8.25
N HIS A 69 3.83 -4.76 -8.53
CA HIS A 69 3.15 -5.93 -9.10
C HIS A 69 3.53 -6.22 -10.55
N ARG A 70 3.90 -5.20 -11.34
CA ARG A 70 4.45 -5.41 -12.69
C ARG A 70 5.83 -6.07 -12.63
N SER A 71 6.65 -5.68 -11.66
CA SER A 71 8.00 -6.27 -11.45
C SER A 71 7.95 -7.64 -10.77
N ALA A 72 6.91 -7.93 -9.99
CA ALA A 72 6.67 -9.23 -9.37
C ALA A 72 5.98 -10.24 -10.31
N ALA A 73 6.01 -10.01 -11.62
CA ALA A 73 5.63 -11.04 -12.59
C ALA A 73 6.42 -12.32 -12.25
N PRO A 74 5.75 -13.47 -12.08
CA PRO A 74 6.46 -14.70 -11.82
C PRO A 74 7.43 -14.90 -12.98
N VAL A 75 8.71 -15.10 -12.67
CA VAL A 75 9.61 -15.79 -13.60
C VAL A 75 8.85 -17.04 -14.03
N PRO A 76 8.49 -17.20 -15.32
CA PRO A 76 7.85 -18.44 -15.75
C PRO A 76 8.82 -19.54 -15.36
N ALA A 77 8.34 -20.49 -14.55
CA ALA A 77 9.10 -21.68 -14.20
C ALA A 77 9.68 -22.21 -15.51
N ALA A 78 11.02 -22.24 -15.58
CA ALA A 78 11.73 -22.70 -16.75
C ALA A 78 11.15 -24.06 -17.12
N LYS A 79 10.42 -24.12 -18.23
CA LYS A 79 10.12 -25.39 -18.89
C LYS A 79 11.48 -25.89 -19.37
N THR A 80 12.15 -26.69 -18.55
CA THR A 80 13.20 -27.55 -19.06
C THR A 80 12.52 -28.47 -20.06
N ARG A 81 12.87 -28.26 -21.33
CA ARG A 81 12.35 -28.98 -22.48
C ARG A 81 13.09 -30.32 -22.53
N ALA A 82 12.29 -31.38 -22.63
CA ALA A 82 12.55 -32.77 -23.05
C ALA A 82 14.01 -33.25 -23.08
#